data_AF-A0A813K8X1-F1
#
_entry.id   AF-A0A813K8X1-F1
#
_cell.length_a   1.000
_cell.length_b   1.000
_cell.length_c   1.000
_cell.angle_alpha   90.00
_cell.angle_beta   90.00
_cell.angle_gamma   90.00
#
_symmetry.space_group_name_H-M   'P 1'
#
loop_
_entity.id
_entity.type
_entity.pdbx_description
1 polymer ?
#
loop_
_entity_poly.entity_id
_entity_poly.type
_entity_poly.pdbx_seq_one_letter_code
_entity_poly.pdbx_strand_id
1 'polypeptide(L)'
;MSSVVFKVCCESTQPGECVFLVGSHGVIGEWTPERALMMATSAEDFPVWSATCRLPASEAIEYKCVILREDRSGSARWEEFPGNHAVTPEDGRVVEAFSIWGNASVRLSSALEPPATSR
;
A
#
# COMPACT_ATOMS: atom_id res chain seq x y z
N MET A 1 -8.15 14.69 4.67
CA MET A 1 -7.13 13.67 4.37
C MET A 1 -7.34 12.52 5.34
N SER A 2 -7.73 11.36 4.85
CA SER A 2 -8.06 10.19 5.66
C SER A 2 -6.86 9.25 5.77
N SER A 3 -6.79 8.51 6.88
CA SER A 3 -5.75 7.51 7.08
C SER A 3 -6.09 6.23 6.32
N VAL A 4 -5.16 5.72 5.52
CA VAL A 4 -5.30 4.45 4.83
C VAL A 4 -4.13 3.55 5.20
N VAL A 5 -4.46 2.33 5.64
CA VAL A 5 -3.51 1.27 5.97
C VAL A 5 -3.54 0.26 4.84
N PHE A 6 -2.47 0.17 4.07
CA PHE A 6 -2.30 -0.84 3.05
C PHE A 6 -1.61 -2.05 3.65
N LYS A 7 -2.16 -3.24 3.39
CA LYS A 7 -1.56 -4.53 3.73
C LYS A 7 -1.54 -5.42 2.50
N VAL A 8 -0.43 -6.10 2.28
CA VAL A 8 -0.29 -7.10 1.21
C VAL A 8 0.41 -8.33 1.75
N CYS A 9 -0.22 -9.49 1.55
CA CYS A 9 0.44 -10.78 1.76
C CYS A 9 1.34 -11.06 0.54
N CYS A 10 2.65 -11.03 0.73
CA CYS A 10 3.64 -11.24 -0.32
C CYS A 10 4.84 -12.05 0.22
N GLU A 11 4.99 -13.27 -0.30
CA GLU A 11 6.10 -14.18 0.00
C GLU A 11 7.16 -14.22 -1.13
N SER A 12 6.96 -13.45 -2.20
CA SER A 12 7.80 -13.50 -3.40
C SER A 12 9.07 -12.65 -3.32
N THR A 13 9.35 -11.99 -2.20
CA THR A 13 10.55 -11.15 -2.01
C THR A 13 11.81 -12.00 -1.80
N GLN A 14 12.93 -11.54 -2.35
CA GLN A 14 14.26 -12.10 -2.12
C GLN A 14 15.05 -11.26 -1.09
N PRO A 15 16.15 -11.77 -0.51
CA PRO A 15 16.99 -10.99 0.39
C PRO A 15 17.46 -9.67 -0.25
N GLY A 16 17.21 -8.55 0.43
CA GLY A 16 17.49 -7.19 -0.05
C GLY A 16 16.43 -6.61 -0.99
N GLU A 17 15.32 -7.31 -1.23
CA GLU A 17 14.11 -6.77 -1.84
C GLU A 17 13.10 -6.34 -0.78
N CYS A 18 12.25 -5.38 -1.14
CA CYS A 18 11.14 -4.90 -0.34
C CYS A 18 9.91 -4.70 -1.23
N VAL A 19 8.72 -4.74 -0.62
CA VAL A 19 7.47 -4.39 -1.28
C VAL A 19 7.26 -2.88 -1.19
N PHE A 20 6.87 -2.27 -2.30
CA PHE A 20 6.53 -0.86 -2.39
C PHE A 20 5.11 -0.69 -2.92
N LEU A 21 4.43 0.33 -2.44
CA LEU A 21 3.11 0.77 -2.88
C LEU A 21 3.29 1.92 -3.86
N VAL A 22 2.81 1.74 -5.09
CA VAL A 22 2.83 2.76 -6.14
C VAL A 22 1.42 3.01 -6.67
N GLY A 23 1.02 4.25 -6.93
CA GLY A 23 -0.32 4.50 -7.46
C GLY A 23 -0.53 5.91 -7.96
N SER A 24 -1.80 6.23 -8.24
CA SER A 24 -2.24 7.46 -8.92
C SER A 24 -1.97 8.75 -8.16
N HIS A 25 -1.81 8.71 -6.83
CA HIS A 25 -1.59 9.91 -6.01
C HIS A 25 -0.10 10.14 -5.69
N GLY A 26 0.32 11.40 -5.60
CA GLY A 26 1.72 11.78 -5.37
C GLY A 26 2.35 11.22 -4.08
N VAL A 27 1.55 11.02 -3.03
CA VAL A 27 1.99 10.39 -1.76
C VAL A 27 2.42 8.93 -1.94
N ILE A 28 1.86 8.25 -2.94
CA ILE A 28 2.21 6.88 -3.32
C ILE A 28 2.92 6.85 -4.68
N GLY A 29 3.60 7.93 -5.04
CA GLY A 29 4.57 7.93 -6.13
C GLY A 29 4.05 8.23 -7.53
N GLU A 30 2.75 8.46 -7.74
CA GLU A 30 2.21 8.89 -9.06
C GLU A 30 2.65 7.97 -10.22
N TRP A 31 2.45 6.65 -10.05
CA TRP A 31 2.87 5.60 -10.98
C TRP A 31 4.39 5.56 -11.29
N THR A 32 5.21 6.24 -10.48
CA THR A 32 6.67 6.26 -10.59
C THR A 32 7.29 5.37 -9.49
N PRO A 33 7.81 4.16 -9.81
CA PRO A 33 8.32 3.22 -8.80
C PRO A 33 9.43 3.78 -7.91
N GLU A 34 10.25 4.69 -8.42
CA GLU A 34 11.32 5.34 -7.67
C GLU A 34 10.77 6.26 -6.55
N ARG A 35 9.53 6.73 -6.70
CA ARG A 35 8.79 7.55 -5.73
C ARG A 35 7.78 6.74 -4.92
N ALA A 36 7.68 5.43 -5.15
CA ALA A 36 6.74 4.54 -4.46
C ALA A 36 6.98 4.52 -2.95
N LEU A 37 5.91 4.37 -2.18
CA LEU A 37 5.97 4.28 -0.72
C LEU A 37 6.50 2.90 -0.31
N MET A 38 7.60 2.85 0.44
CA MET A 38 8.15 1.60 0.96
C MET A 38 7.22 1.01 2.02
N MET A 39 6.95 -0.29 1.94
CA MET A 39 6.19 -1.02 2.95
C MET A 39 7.15 -1.68 3.96
N ALA A 40 6.67 -1.89 5.17
CA ALA A 40 7.43 -2.54 6.23
C ALA A 40 6.85 -3.91 6.58
N THR A 41 7.72 -4.84 6.97
CA THR A 41 7.38 -6.13 7.56
C THR A 41 8.34 -6.42 8.71
N SER A 42 8.00 -7.37 9.56
CA SER A 42 8.89 -7.96 10.57
C SER A 42 8.97 -9.48 10.39
N ALA A 43 9.80 -10.16 11.17
CA ALA A 43 9.83 -11.62 11.19
C ALA A 43 8.53 -12.25 11.71
N GLU A 44 7.79 -11.54 12.56
CA GLU A 44 6.51 -11.99 13.12
C GLU A 44 5.34 -11.71 12.16
N ASP A 45 5.44 -10.63 11.37
CA ASP A 45 4.39 -10.21 10.44
C ASP A 45 4.50 -10.89 9.06
N PHE A 46 5.71 -11.31 8.66
CA PHE A 46 5.94 -11.93 7.35
C PHE A 46 5.03 -13.15 7.16
N PRO A 47 4.33 -13.28 6.01
CA PRO A 47 4.52 -12.56 4.73
C PRO A 47 3.69 -11.28 4.55
N VAL A 48 3.16 -10.67 5.61
CA VAL A 48 2.36 -9.45 5.53
C VAL A 48 3.22 -8.19 5.58
N TRP A 49 3.17 -7.42 4.50
CA TRP A 49 3.80 -6.10 4.40
C TRP A 49 2.74 -5.03 4.62
N SER A 50 3.11 -3.93 5.29
CA SER A 50 2.19 -2.83 5.58
C SER A 50 2.77 -1.44 5.37
N ALA A 51 1.93 -0.49 4.99
CA ALA A 51 2.26 0.92 4.95
C ALA A 51 1.02 1.75 5.28
N THR A 52 1.23 2.88 5.97
CA THR A 52 0.14 3.81 6.30
C THR A 52 0.44 5.16 5.66
N CYS A 53 -0.55 5.76 5.00
CA CYS A 53 -0.43 7.10 4.46
C CYS A 53 -1.75 7.87 4.56
N ARG A 54 -1.69 9.17 4.25
CA ARG A 54 -2.85 10.06 4.22
C ARG A 54 -3.23 10.33 2.76
N LEU A 55 -4.48 10.07 2.41
CA LEU A 55 -5.03 10.24 1.06
C LEU A 55 -6.28 11.14 1.08
N PRO A 56 -6.65 11.80 -0.03
CA PRO A 56 -7.88 12.55 -0.12
C PRO A 56 -9.09 11.62 0.08
N ALA A 57 -10.07 12.09 0.84
CA ALA A 57 -11.32 11.34 1.04
C ALA A 57 -12.22 11.49 -0.19
N SER A 58 -13.12 10.52 -0.39
CA SER A 58 -14.16 10.55 -1.42
C SER A 58 -13.67 10.47 -2.87
N GLU A 59 -12.37 10.28 -3.10
CA GLU A 59 -11.78 10.02 -4.41
C GLU A 59 -11.25 8.58 -4.46
N ALA A 60 -11.51 7.88 -5.56
CA ALA A 60 -10.95 6.56 -5.78
C ALA A 60 -9.48 6.69 -6.16
N ILE A 61 -8.60 6.11 -5.35
CA ILE A 61 -7.16 6.08 -5.57
C ILE A 61 -6.79 4.69 -6.08
N GLU A 62 -6.32 4.63 -7.32
CA GLU A 62 -5.75 3.42 -7.90
C GLU A 62 -4.31 3.21 -7.42
N TYR A 63 -3.95 1.95 -7.21
CA TYR A 63 -2.60 1.56 -6.81
C TYR A 63 -2.23 0.15 -7.31
N LYS A 64 -0.94 -0.14 -7.23
CA LYS A 64 -0.34 -1.47 -7.32
C LYS A 64 0.76 -1.66 -6.30
N CYS A 65 1.08 -2.92 -6.02
CA CYS A 65 2.31 -3.29 -5.33
C CYS A 65 3.41 -3.64 -6.35
N VAL A 66 4.64 -3.24 -6.03
CA VAL A 66 5.85 -3.62 -6.76
C VAL A 66 6.89 -4.16 -5.80
N ILE A 67 7.76 -5.05 -6.28
CA ILE A 67 8.95 -5.50 -5.57
C ILE A 67 10.17 -4.84 -6.22
N LEU A 68 11.00 -4.22 -5.39
CA LEU A 68 12.23 -3.54 -5.78
C LEU A 68 13.32 -3.88 -4.76
N ARG A 69 14.57 -3.66 -5.15
CA ARG A 69 15.67 -3.62 -4.18
C ARG A 69 15.46 -2.47 -3.19
N GLU A 70 15.89 -2.64 -1.94
CA GLU A 70 15.75 -1.60 -0.90
C GLU A 70 16.42 -0.28 -1.30
N ASP A 71 17.55 -0.35 -2.00
CA ASP A 71 18.28 0.79 -2.56
C ASP A 71 17.63 1.37 -3.84
N ARG A 72 16.50 0.80 -4.29
CA ARG A 72 15.77 1.13 -5.52
C ARG A 72 16.58 0.99 -6.81
N SER A 73 17.67 0.21 -6.77
CA SER A 73 18.41 -0.14 -7.98
C SER A 73 17.71 -1.24 -8.77
N GLY A 74 17.95 -1.27 -10.08
CA GLY A 74 17.34 -2.25 -10.99
C GLY A 74 15.94 -1.85 -11.45
N SER A 75 15.12 -2.84 -11.76
CA SER A 75 13.77 -2.64 -12.31
C SER A 75 12.70 -3.19 -11.38
N ALA A 76 11.57 -2.48 -11.29
CA ALA A 76 10.43 -2.90 -10.49
C ALA A 76 9.78 -4.17 -11.06
N ARG A 77 9.59 -5.18 -10.22
CA ARG A 77 8.72 -6.32 -10.50
C ARG A 77 7.30 -5.93 -10.08
N TRP A 78 6.40 -5.76 -11.03
CA TRP A 78 5.01 -5.42 -10.75
C TRP A 78 4.19 -6.66 -10.43
N GLU A 79 3.13 -6.49 -9.65
CA GLU A 79 2.11 -7.53 -9.54
C GLU A 79 1.38 -7.74 -10.88
N GLU A 80 1.11 -9.00 -11.22
CA GLU A 80 0.55 -9.38 -12.51
C GLU A 80 -0.91 -9.80 -12.38
N PHE A 81 -1.82 -8.88 -12.72
CA PHE A 81 -3.24 -9.14 -12.97
C PHE A 81 -3.83 -8.00 -13.82
N PRO A 82 -4.98 -8.20 -14.50
CA PRO A 82 -5.63 -7.15 -15.29
C PRO A 82 -6.12 -5.98 -14.44
N GLY A 83 -5.72 -4.76 -14.78
CA GLY A 83 -6.15 -3.53 -14.09
C GLY A 83 -5.33 -3.23 -12.82
N ASN A 84 -5.89 -2.38 -11.97
CA ASN A 84 -5.26 -1.86 -10.75
C ASN A 84 -6.15 -2.16 -9.53
N HIS A 85 -5.54 -2.20 -8.35
CA HIS A 85 -6.31 -2.10 -7.11
C HIS A 85 -6.88 -0.70 -6.96
N ALA A 86 -7.94 -0.56 -6.17
CA ALA A 86 -8.51 0.74 -5.84
C ALA A 86 -8.92 0.81 -4.37
N VAL A 87 -8.77 1.99 -3.78
CA VAL A 87 -9.30 2.33 -2.45
C VAL A 87 -9.96 3.69 -2.50
N THR A 88 -11.11 3.85 -1.85
CA THR A 88 -11.77 5.15 -1.68
C THR A 88 -11.74 5.51 -0.20
N PRO A 89 -10.85 6.43 0.23
CA PRO A 89 -10.75 6.80 1.63
C PRO A 89 -12.03 7.50 2.11
N GLU A 90 -12.46 7.18 3.34
CA GLU A 90 -13.65 7.76 3.97
C GLU A 90 -13.24 8.85 4.97
N ASP A 91 -13.95 9.97 5.01
CA ASP A 91 -13.65 11.04 5.96
C ASP A 91 -13.90 10.59 7.43
N GLY A 92 -13.02 11.01 8.34
CA GLY A 92 -13.09 10.64 9.77
C GLY A 92 -12.89 9.14 10.07
N ARG A 93 -12.41 8.36 9.09
CA ARG A 93 -12.18 6.92 9.23
C ARG A 93 -10.77 6.52 8.83
N VAL A 94 -10.34 5.42 9.42
CA VAL A 94 -9.19 4.65 8.96
C VAL A 94 -9.70 3.55 8.06
N VAL A 95 -9.26 3.52 6.81
CA VAL A 95 -9.56 2.44 5.86
C VAL A 95 -8.37 1.49 5.81
N GLU A 96 -8.60 0.19 5.99
CA GLU A 96 -7.61 -0.85 5.76
C GLU A 96 -7.90 -1.55 4.42
N ALA A 97 -6.90 -1.59 3.55
CA ALA A 97 -6.93 -2.30 2.28
C ALA A 97 -5.98 -3.51 2.35
N PHE A 98 -6.55 -4.71 2.41
CA PHE A 98 -5.80 -5.97 2.45
C PHE A 98 -5.85 -6.65 1.08
N SER A 99 -4.67 -6.95 0.52
CA SER A 99 -4.50 -7.63 -0.77
C SER A 99 -3.57 -8.84 -0.67
N ILE A 100 -3.55 -9.67 -1.70
CA ILE A 100 -2.60 -10.78 -1.84
C ILE A 100 -1.82 -10.53 -3.14
N TRP A 101 -0.50 -10.67 -3.10
CA TRP A 101 0.37 -10.45 -4.25
C TRP A 101 -0.12 -11.22 -5.49
N GLY A 102 -0.30 -10.51 -6.60
CA GLY A 102 -0.76 -11.10 -7.87
C GLY A 102 -2.26 -11.45 -7.92
N ASN A 103 -3.03 -11.20 -6.87
CA ASN A 103 -4.48 -11.36 -6.88
C ASN A 103 -5.16 -9.99 -7.01
N ALA A 104 -6.06 -9.82 -7.98
CA ALA A 104 -6.76 -8.54 -8.23
C ALA A 104 -7.75 -8.11 -7.13
N SER A 105 -8.07 -8.99 -6.18
CA SER A 105 -9.08 -8.71 -5.14
C SER A 105 -8.46 -7.97 -3.96
N VAL A 106 -9.16 -6.92 -3.52
CA VAL A 106 -8.85 -6.19 -2.28
C VAL A 106 -9.98 -6.38 -1.29
N ARG A 107 -9.65 -6.74 -0.05
CA ARG A 107 -10.57 -6.70 1.08
C ARG A 107 -10.44 -5.36 1.77
N LEU A 108 -11.52 -4.59 1.79
CA LEU A 108 -11.59 -3.30 2.47
C LEU A 108 -12.29 -3.46 3.82
N SER A 109 -11.78 -2.77 4.83
CA SER A 109 -12.48 -2.55 6.10
C SER A 109 -12.27 -1.12 6.56
N SER A 110 -13.18 -0.57 7.36
CA SER A 110 -13.02 0.78 7.92
C SER A 110 -13.42 0.85 9.39
N ALA A 111 -12.73 1.70 10.13
CA ALA A 111 -12.97 1.97 11.54
C ALA A 111 -12.97 3.48 11.79
N LEU A 112 -13.66 3.93 12.84
CA LEU A 112 -13.61 5.33 13.26
C LEU A 112 -12.17 5.70 13.63
N GLU A 113 -11.71 6.85 13.17
CA GLU A 113 -10.41 7.36 13.59
C GLU A 113 -10.45 7.67 15.10
N PRO A 114 -9.47 7.20 15.90
CA PRO A 114 -9.48 7.47 17.33
C PRO A 114 -9.42 8.98 17.58
N PRO A 115 -10.10 9.48 18.63
CA PRO A 115 -10.08 10.90 18.95
C PRO A 115 -8.63 11.35 19.18
N ALA A 116 -8.24 12.46 18.57
CA ALA A 116 -6.95 13.06 18.79
C ALA A 116 -6.76 13.31 20.29
N THR A 117 -5.81 12.59 20.91
CA THR A 117 -5.51 12.82 22.32
C THR A 117 -4.86 14.19 22.43
N SER A 118 -5.62 15.18 22.91
CA SER A 118 -5.11 16.49 23.34
C SER A 118 -3.98 16.25 24.34
N ARG A 119 -2.75 16.67 24.00
CA ARG A 119 -1.65 16.82 24.96
C ARG A 119 -1.70 18.20 25.59
#